data_AF-F6BF42-F1
#
_entry.id   AF-F6BF42-F1
#
_cell.length_a   1.000
_cell.length_b   1.000
_cell.length_c   1.000
_cell.angle_alpha   90.00
_cell.angle_beta   90.00
_cell.angle_gamma   90.00
#
_symmetry.space_group_name_H-M   'P 1'
#
loop_
_entity.id
_entity.type
_entity.pdbx_description
1 polymer ?
#
loop_
_entity_poly.entity_id
_entity_poly.type
_entity_poly.pdbx_seq_one_letter_code
_entity_poly.pdbx_strand_id
1 'polypeptide(L)'
;MKLITKEYYKEPHGINFMFDILEGNYLLTSLNDDAKTMAILTKWIEYLISHVGKSKAEDILIYYNEINWISDKVLMKLLKILEHTNFDKKFDKKDGESLELKSIVNIHIISLYYITYLSGRPLSFDDIDEIKLELIKLKKFLENIKEMTNDLNKNEKNSMFANLEETNSLF
;
A
#
# COMPACT_ATOMS: atom_id res chain seq x y z
N MET A 1 30.12 7.86 -34.51
CA MET A 1 29.15 6.76 -34.25
C MET A 1 29.90 5.66 -33.48
N LYS A 2 29.83 5.71 -32.14
CA LYS A 2 30.31 4.65 -31.25
C LYS A 2 29.11 4.17 -30.47
N LEU A 3 28.79 2.89 -30.64
CA LEU A 3 27.75 2.18 -29.93
C LEU A 3 28.09 2.25 -28.44
N ILE A 4 27.26 2.93 -27.65
CA ILE A 4 27.35 2.89 -26.20
C ILE A 4 26.79 1.53 -25.79
N THR A 5 27.71 0.67 -25.38
CA THR A 5 27.49 -0.69 -24.94
C THR A 5 26.64 -0.71 -23.67
N LYS A 6 25.77 -1.71 -23.63
CA LYS A 6 24.67 -1.97 -22.69
C LYS A 6 25.13 -2.42 -21.29
N GLU A 7 26.21 -1.86 -20.75
CA GLU A 7 26.92 -2.42 -19.58
C GLU A 7 27.19 -1.44 -18.40
N TYR A 8 26.51 -0.31 -18.31
CA TYR A 8 26.76 0.65 -17.21
C TYR A 8 25.52 1.12 -16.43
N TYR A 9 24.53 0.24 -16.26
CA TYR A 9 23.61 0.31 -15.13
C TYR A 9 23.67 -1.01 -14.38
N LYS A 10 24.49 -1.07 -13.33
CA LYS A 10 24.16 -1.94 -12.21
C LYS A 10 22.86 -1.36 -11.63
N GLU A 11 21.75 -1.97 -11.99
CA GLU A 11 20.43 -1.43 -11.69
C GLU A 11 20.26 -1.26 -10.17
N PRO A 12 19.80 -0.09 -9.70
CA PRO A 12 19.41 0.07 -8.31
C PRO A 12 18.20 -0.83 -8.08
N HIS A 13 18.40 -1.90 -7.30
CA HIS A 13 17.43 -2.96 -7.05
C HIS A 13 16.09 -2.49 -6.41
N GLY A 14 15.95 -1.21 -6.05
CA GLY A 14 14.78 -0.70 -5.32
C GLY A 14 13.65 -0.07 -6.17
N ILE A 15 13.87 0.33 -7.44
CA ILE A 15 12.92 1.21 -8.17
C ILE A 15 12.49 0.64 -9.54
N ASN A 16 12.67 -0.65 -9.82
CA ASN A 16 12.18 -1.22 -11.09
C ASN A 16 10.66 -1.55 -11.02
N PHE A 17 10.10 -1.75 -9.81
CA PHE A 17 8.68 -2.08 -9.64
C PHE A 17 7.73 -0.93 -10.06
N MET A 18 8.16 0.33 -9.92
CA MET A 18 7.34 1.47 -10.32
C MET A 18 7.19 1.54 -11.85
N PHE A 19 8.24 1.17 -12.60
CA PHE A 19 8.18 1.08 -14.05
C PHE A 19 7.25 -0.05 -14.51
N ASP A 20 7.31 -1.22 -13.87
CA ASP A 20 6.38 -2.34 -14.16
C ASP A 20 4.91 -1.90 -14.05
N ILE A 21 4.54 -1.17 -12.98
CA ILE A 21 3.17 -0.66 -12.78
C ILE A 21 2.80 0.34 -13.89
N LEU A 22 3.70 1.27 -14.23
CA LEU A 22 3.44 2.30 -15.25
C LEU A 22 3.29 1.71 -16.65
N GLU A 23 3.93 0.58 -16.92
CA GLU A 23 3.78 -0.18 -18.17
C GLU A 23 2.55 -1.09 -18.18
N GLY A 24 1.76 -1.11 -17.09
CA GLY A 24 0.58 -1.95 -16.95
C GLY A 24 0.89 -3.42 -16.69
N ASN A 25 2.13 -3.75 -16.34
CA ASN A 25 2.54 -5.10 -15.99
C ASN A 25 2.18 -5.44 -14.54
N TYR A 26 1.86 -6.70 -14.28
CA TYR A 26 1.64 -7.16 -12.92
C TYR A 26 2.95 -7.32 -12.15
N LEU A 27 3.02 -6.85 -10.90
CA LEU A 27 4.20 -7.06 -10.05
C LEU A 27 4.46 -8.54 -9.74
N LEU A 28 3.38 -9.32 -9.59
CA LEU A 28 3.39 -10.77 -9.39
C LEU A 28 2.45 -11.46 -10.38
N THR A 29 3.03 -12.07 -11.41
CA THR A 29 2.33 -12.71 -12.54
C THR A 29 2.07 -14.21 -12.33
N SER A 30 2.92 -14.89 -11.58
CA SER A 30 2.82 -16.33 -11.39
C SER A 30 3.45 -16.78 -10.08
N LEU A 31 3.05 -17.97 -9.62
CA LEU A 31 3.53 -18.59 -8.41
C LEU A 31 3.97 -20.00 -8.72
N ASN A 32 5.06 -20.43 -8.10
CA ASN A 32 5.46 -21.83 -8.08
C ASN A 32 4.49 -22.65 -7.20
N ASP A 33 4.35 -23.93 -7.51
CA ASP A 33 3.52 -24.88 -6.75
C ASP A 33 4.34 -25.71 -5.76
N ASP A 34 5.37 -25.09 -5.17
CA ASP A 34 6.21 -25.72 -4.15
C ASP A 34 5.74 -25.39 -2.72
N ALA A 35 6.14 -26.25 -1.77
CA ALA A 35 5.72 -26.14 -0.37
C ALA A 35 6.17 -24.82 0.30
N LYS A 36 7.32 -24.27 -0.08
CA LYS A 36 7.82 -23.00 0.46
C LYS A 36 6.94 -21.85 -0.01
N THR A 37 6.60 -21.80 -1.30
CA THR A 37 5.68 -20.80 -1.85
C THR A 37 4.32 -20.87 -1.16
N MET A 38 3.76 -22.08 -0.99
CA MET A 38 2.49 -22.25 -0.27
C MET A 38 2.56 -21.78 1.18
N ALA A 39 3.62 -22.10 1.92
CA ALA A 39 3.78 -21.65 3.30
C ALA A 39 3.83 -20.11 3.43
N ILE A 40 4.48 -19.44 2.47
CA ILE A 40 4.55 -17.96 2.45
C ILE A 40 3.19 -17.36 2.14
N LEU A 41 2.46 -17.90 1.16
CA LEU A 41 1.11 -17.44 0.81
C LEU A 41 0.16 -17.60 2.00
N THR A 42 0.19 -18.73 2.69
CA THR A 42 -0.63 -18.95 3.89
C THR A 42 -0.32 -17.92 4.97
N LYS A 43 0.96 -17.66 5.27
CA LYS A 43 1.35 -16.63 6.24
C LYS A 43 0.88 -15.23 5.84
N TRP A 44 0.90 -14.90 4.55
CA TRP A 44 0.39 -13.62 4.07
C TRP A 44 -1.12 -13.51 4.28
N ILE A 45 -1.87 -14.56 3.97
CA ILE A 45 -3.32 -14.61 4.20
C ILE A 45 -3.65 -14.51 5.70
N GLU A 46 -2.97 -15.26 6.56
CA GLU A 46 -3.13 -15.18 8.02
C GLU A 46 -2.84 -13.76 8.55
N TYR A 47 -1.81 -13.10 7.99
CA TYR A 47 -1.51 -11.70 8.29
C TYR A 47 -2.67 -10.78 7.92
N LEU A 48 -3.23 -10.89 6.71
CA LEU A 48 -4.37 -10.05 6.30
C LEU A 48 -5.59 -10.29 7.21
N ILE A 49 -5.97 -11.55 7.43
CA ILE A 49 -7.14 -11.89 8.28
C ILE A 49 -6.98 -11.32 9.69
N SER A 50 -5.82 -11.55 10.33
CA SER A 50 -5.58 -11.07 11.71
C SER A 50 -5.64 -9.53 11.86
N HIS A 51 -5.48 -8.78 10.77
CA HIS A 51 -5.46 -7.32 10.81
C HIS A 51 -6.76 -6.68 10.36
N VAL A 52 -7.45 -7.26 9.38
CA VAL A 52 -8.65 -6.66 8.77
C VAL A 52 -9.91 -7.54 8.80
N GLY A 53 -9.79 -8.81 9.20
CA GLY A 53 -10.85 -9.80 9.09
C GLY A 53 -10.92 -10.44 7.70
N LYS A 54 -11.59 -11.59 7.60
CA LYS A 54 -11.63 -12.39 6.36
C LYS A 54 -12.27 -11.66 5.17
N SER A 55 -13.40 -10.97 5.41
CA SER A 55 -14.14 -10.25 4.36
C SER A 55 -13.31 -9.12 3.75
N LYS A 56 -12.74 -8.24 4.59
CA LYS A 56 -11.86 -7.15 4.09
C LYS A 56 -10.57 -7.67 3.47
N ALA A 57 -10.06 -8.83 3.90
CA ALA A 57 -8.90 -9.43 3.27
C ALA A 57 -9.18 -9.81 1.82
N GLU A 58 -10.38 -10.32 1.52
CA GLU A 58 -10.83 -10.59 0.15
C GLU A 58 -10.87 -9.31 -0.68
N ASP A 59 -11.52 -8.25 -0.17
CA ASP A 59 -11.59 -6.94 -0.85
C ASP A 59 -10.20 -6.37 -1.17
N ILE A 60 -9.25 -6.47 -0.23
CA ILE A 60 -7.88 -5.99 -0.41
C ILE A 60 -7.15 -6.77 -1.51
N LEU A 61 -7.36 -8.09 -1.59
CA LEU A 61 -6.74 -8.91 -2.64
C LEU A 61 -7.30 -8.56 -4.01
N ILE A 62 -8.61 -8.32 -4.13
CA ILE A 62 -9.24 -7.83 -5.36
C ILE A 62 -8.65 -6.48 -5.75
N TYR A 63 -8.56 -5.54 -4.80
CA TYR A 63 -7.92 -4.24 -5.04
C TYR A 63 -6.48 -4.38 -5.55
N TYR A 64 -5.67 -5.29 -4.98
CA TYR A 64 -4.31 -5.55 -5.47
C TYR A 64 -4.28 -6.06 -6.91
N ASN A 65 -5.31 -6.78 -7.35
CA ASN A 65 -5.42 -7.18 -8.74
C ASN A 65 -5.78 -5.99 -9.64
N GLU A 66 -6.72 -5.14 -9.22
CA GLU A 66 -7.15 -3.94 -9.95
C GLU A 66 -6.00 -2.94 -10.20
N ILE A 67 -5.07 -2.80 -9.26
CA ILE A 67 -3.90 -1.91 -9.39
C ILE A 67 -2.67 -2.62 -9.98
N ASN A 68 -2.85 -3.80 -10.59
CA ASN A 68 -1.79 -4.62 -11.17
C ASN A 68 -0.65 -5.02 -10.21
N TRP A 69 -0.92 -5.15 -8.91
CA TRP A 69 0.05 -5.73 -7.99
C TRP A 69 0.11 -7.26 -8.11
N ILE A 70 -1.04 -7.90 -8.35
CA ILE A 70 -1.12 -9.34 -8.55
C ILE A 70 -1.98 -9.67 -9.77
N SER A 71 -1.56 -10.65 -10.56
CA SER A 71 -2.36 -11.14 -11.70
C SER A 71 -3.59 -11.94 -11.24
N ASP A 72 -4.56 -12.14 -12.14
CA ASP A 72 -5.77 -12.94 -11.88
C ASP A 72 -5.42 -14.35 -11.40
N LYS A 73 -4.39 -14.96 -12.01
CA LYS A 73 -3.91 -16.30 -11.63
C LYS A 73 -3.48 -16.35 -10.16
N VAL A 74 -2.83 -15.28 -9.70
CA VAL A 74 -2.32 -15.15 -8.32
C VAL A 74 -3.47 -14.87 -7.36
N LEU A 75 -4.39 -13.96 -7.75
CA LEU A 75 -5.61 -13.68 -7.01
C LEU A 75 -6.41 -14.96 -6.73
N MET A 76 -6.69 -15.76 -7.76
CA MET A 76 -7.46 -17.00 -7.60
C MET A 76 -6.80 -17.99 -6.63
N LYS A 77 -5.46 -18.06 -6.60
CA LYS A 77 -4.73 -18.93 -5.66
C LYS A 77 -4.83 -18.40 -4.23
N LEU A 78 -4.73 -17.08 -4.03
CA LEU A 78 -4.87 -16.44 -2.73
C LEU A 78 -6.28 -16.56 -2.18
N LEU A 79 -7.32 -16.35 -3.00
CA LEU A 79 -8.72 -16.53 -2.60
C LEU A 79 -9.02 -17.97 -2.19
N LYS A 80 -8.47 -18.95 -2.92
CA LYS A 80 -8.58 -20.36 -2.52
C LYS A 80 -7.94 -20.62 -1.16
N ILE A 81 -6.78 -20.06 -0.88
CA ILE A 81 -6.14 -20.19 0.44
C ILE A 81 -6.99 -19.50 1.53
N LEU A 82 -7.47 -18.28 1.26
CA LEU A 82 -8.34 -17.51 2.15
C LEU A 82 -9.60 -18.29 2.53
N GLU A 83 -10.26 -18.94 1.57
CA GLU A 83 -11.45 -19.77 1.78
C GLU A 83 -11.18 -20.88 2.81
N HIS A 84 -10.07 -21.61 2.64
CA HIS A 84 -9.70 -22.77 3.45
C HIS A 84 -8.99 -22.40 4.78
N THR A 85 -8.61 -21.13 4.96
CA THR A 85 -8.00 -20.66 6.20
C THR A 85 -9.08 -20.51 7.27
N ASN A 86 -9.11 -21.45 8.21
CA ASN A 86 -9.93 -21.39 9.40
C ASN A 86 -9.22 -20.54 10.46
N PHE A 87 -9.56 -19.26 10.52
CA PHE A 87 -9.09 -18.38 11.58
C PHE A 87 -10.03 -18.52 12.78
N ASP A 88 -9.49 -18.75 13.98
CA ASP A 88 -10.29 -18.79 15.19
C ASP A 88 -10.98 -17.43 15.38
N LYS A 89 -12.33 -17.43 15.41
CA LYS A 89 -13.20 -16.24 15.60
C LYS A 89 -12.87 -15.38 16.84
N LYS A 90 -11.97 -15.84 17.72
CA LYS A 90 -11.47 -15.06 18.86
C LYS A 90 -10.51 -13.93 18.45
N PHE A 91 -9.92 -14.00 17.26
CA PHE A 91 -8.97 -13.00 16.74
C PHE A 91 -9.50 -12.20 15.55
N ASP A 92 -10.71 -12.50 15.07
CA ASP A 92 -11.39 -11.61 14.12
C ASP A 92 -11.62 -10.28 14.82
N LYS A 93 -10.89 -9.24 14.41
CA LYS A 93 -11.41 -7.88 14.57
C LYS A 93 -12.78 -7.86 13.94
N LYS A 94 -13.79 -7.40 14.67
CA LYS A 94 -15.16 -7.36 14.14
C LYS A 94 -15.15 -6.58 12.83
N ASP A 95 -15.81 -7.14 11.83
CA ASP A 95 -16.12 -6.42 10.60
C ASP A 95 -16.70 -5.04 10.97
N GLY A 96 -16.04 -3.97 10.51
CA GLY A 96 -16.46 -2.59 10.79
C GLY A 96 -15.66 -1.84 11.86
N GLU A 97 -14.69 -2.45 12.55
CA GLU A 97 -13.73 -1.65 13.33
C GLU A 97 -12.91 -0.75 12.39
N SER A 98 -12.96 0.55 12.66
CA SER A 98 -12.20 1.56 11.91
C SER A 98 -10.73 1.41 12.29
N LEU A 99 -9.92 0.93 11.34
CA LEU A 99 -8.47 0.90 11.51
C LEU A 99 -7.91 2.31 11.48
N GLU A 100 -6.94 2.60 12.33
CA GLU A 100 -6.14 3.81 12.19
C GLU A 100 -5.46 3.81 10.81
N LEU A 101 -5.40 4.97 10.15
CA LEU A 101 -4.78 5.13 8.82
C LEU A 101 -3.35 4.56 8.78
N LYS A 102 -2.59 4.73 9.86
CA LYS A 102 -1.23 4.18 10.01
C LYS A 102 -1.21 2.64 9.93
N SER A 103 -2.23 1.98 10.48
CA SER A 103 -2.37 0.52 10.42
C SER A 103 -2.69 0.05 9.01
N ILE A 104 -3.54 0.79 8.28
CA ILE A 104 -3.91 0.48 6.89
C ILE A 104 -2.68 0.56 5.97
N VAL A 105 -1.91 1.65 6.08
CA VAL A 105 -0.68 1.84 5.29
C VAL A 105 0.32 0.70 5.54
N ASN A 106 0.49 0.28 6.80
CA ASN A 106 1.38 -0.82 7.15
C ASN A 106 0.95 -2.16 6.50
N ILE A 107 -0.35 -2.43 6.40
CA ILE A 107 -0.88 -3.65 5.76
C ILE A 107 -0.49 -3.70 4.28
N HIS A 108 -0.60 -2.58 3.57
CA HIS A 108 -0.22 -2.50 2.16
C HIS A 108 1.29 -2.63 1.95
N ILE A 109 2.12 -2.02 2.82
CA ILE A 109 3.58 -2.15 2.75
C ILE A 109 4.02 -3.60 2.97
N ILE A 110 3.47 -4.25 4.00
CA ILE A 110 3.79 -5.66 4.29
C ILE A 110 3.32 -6.57 3.13
N SER A 111 2.17 -6.28 2.54
CA SER A 111 1.70 -7.00 1.35
C SER A 111 2.64 -6.84 0.16
N LEU A 112 3.16 -5.62 -0.06
CA LEU A 112 4.15 -5.35 -1.11
C LEU A 112 5.46 -6.11 -0.87
N TYR A 113 5.87 -6.28 0.39
CA TYR A 113 7.01 -7.15 0.73
C TYR A 113 6.77 -8.62 0.34
N TYR A 114 5.59 -9.17 0.63
CA TYR A 114 5.24 -10.52 0.20
C TYR A 114 5.25 -10.64 -1.33
N ILE A 115 4.67 -9.68 -2.02
CA ILE A 115 4.60 -9.63 -3.49
C ILE A 115 6.00 -9.60 -4.11
N THR A 116 6.86 -8.69 -3.64
CA THR A 116 8.24 -8.54 -4.15
C THR A 116 9.06 -9.80 -3.88
N TYR A 117 8.96 -10.37 -2.66
CA TYR A 117 9.60 -11.64 -2.33
C TYR A 117 9.15 -12.79 -3.25
N LEU A 118 7.83 -12.95 -3.44
CA LEU A 118 7.26 -14.01 -4.28
C LEU A 118 7.55 -13.80 -5.77
N SER A 119 7.78 -12.56 -6.20
CA SER A 119 8.22 -12.23 -7.57
C SER A 119 9.69 -12.56 -7.84
N GLY A 120 10.43 -13.07 -6.84
CA GLY A 120 11.86 -13.35 -6.94
C GLY A 120 12.74 -12.12 -6.75
N ARG A 121 12.17 -11.02 -6.25
CA ARG A 121 12.84 -9.73 -5.99
C ARG A 121 12.76 -9.39 -4.50
N PRO A 122 13.35 -10.20 -3.61
CA PRO A 122 13.27 -9.94 -2.17
C PRO A 122 13.96 -8.61 -1.84
N LEU A 123 13.28 -7.77 -1.07
CA LEU A 123 13.86 -6.55 -0.52
C LEU A 123 14.94 -6.93 0.51
N SER A 124 16.09 -6.27 0.40
CA SER A 124 17.15 -6.34 1.42
C SER A 124 16.71 -5.58 2.68
N PHE A 125 17.41 -5.81 3.79
CA PHE A 125 17.18 -5.05 5.01
C PHE A 125 17.43 -3.55 4.80
N ASP A 126 18.42 -3.21 3.96
CA ASP A 126 18.73 -1.82 3.60
C ASP A 126 17.56 -1.18 2.82
N ASP A 127 16.97 -1.90 1.86
CA ASP A 127 15.79 -1.43 1.11
C ASP A 127 14.59 -1.17 2.05
N ILE A 128 14.39 -2.05 3.04
CA ILE A 128 13.33 -1.90 4.04
C ILE A 128 13.56 -0.64 4.88
N ASP A 129 14.79 -0.38 5.29
CA ASP A 129 15.12 0.79 6.11
C ASP A 129 15.02 2.09 5.31
N GLU A 130 15.38 2.09 4.03
CA GLU A 130 15.15 3.22 3.12
C GLU A 130 13.65 3.52 2.95
N ILE A 131 12.81 2.49 2.73
CA ILE A 131 11.36 2.64 2.62
C ILE A 131 10.77 3.24 3.92
N LYS A 132 11.24 2.81 5.10
CA LYS A 132 10.80 3.38 6.37
C LYS A 132 11.15 4.87 6.48
N LEU A 133 12.35 5.26 6.04
CA LEU A 133 12.77 6.67 6.04
C LEU A 133 11.91 7.52 5.10
N GLU A 134 11.65 7.03 3.89
CA GLU A 134 10.76 7.70 2.93
C GLU A 134 9.33 7.82 3.47
N LEU A 135 8.80 6.81 4.14
CA LEU A 135 7.49 6.88 4.81
C LEU A 135 7.45 7.92 5.93
N ILE A 136 8.55 8.11 6.67
CA ILE A 136 8.64 9.17 7.69
C ILE A 136 8.61 10.54 7.02
N LYS A 137 9.33 10.74 5.91
CA LYS A 137 9.31 11.99 5.15
C LYS A 137 7.92 12.28 4.58
N LEU A 138 7.27 11.29 3.98
CA LEU A 138 5.92 11.42 3.43
C LEU A 138 4.89 11.76 4.50
N LYS A 139 4.97 11.14 5.68
CA LYS A 139 4.08 11.48 6.81
C LYS A 139 4.23 12.93 7.23
N LYS A 140 5.47 13.42 7.40
CA LYS A 140 5.74 14.83 7.71
C LYS A 140 5.19 15.76 6.63
N PHE A 141 5.35 15.39 5.36
CA PHE A 141 4.81 16.16 4.24
C PHE A 141 3.28 16.24 4.29
N LEU A 142 2.59 15.13 4.56
CA LEU A 142 1.12 15.11 4.70
C LEU A 142 0.63 15.89 5.91
N GLU A 143 1.36 15.86 7.03
CA GLU A 143 1.08 16.69 8.21
C GLU A 143 1.17 18.18 7.87
N ASN A 144 2.25 18.59 7.19
CA ASN A 144 2.42 19.97 6.73
C ASN A 144 1.29 20.41 5.78
N ILE A 145 0.89 19.56 4.82
CA ILE A 145 -0.26 19.85 3.94
C ILE A 145 -1.52 20.07 4.77
N LYS A 146 -1.78 19.23 5.76
CA LYS A 146 -2.97 19.33 6.61
C LYS A 146 -2.97 20.63 7.40
N GLU A 147 -1.83 21.04 7.95
CA GLU A 147 -1.68 22.33 8.64
C GLU A 147 -1.94 23.50 7.70
N MET A 148 -1.31 23.52 6.52
CA MET A 148 -1.55 24.55 5.49
C MET A 148 -3.02 24.63 5.08
N THR A 149 -3.69 23.48 4.93
CA THR A 149 -5.12 23.44 4.57
C THR A 149 -6.01 23.98 5.69
N ASN A 150 -5.67 23.71 6.95
CA ASN A 150 -6.40 24.25 8.10
C ASN A 150 -6.21 25.77 8.23
N ASP A 151 -5.01 26.28 7.97
CA ASP A 151 -4.70 27.71 7.99
C ASP A 151 -5.44 28.46 6.88
N LEU A 152 -5.51 27.88 5.67
CA LEU A 152 -6.31 28.42 4.56
C LEU A 152 -7.80 28.50 4.92
N ASN A 153 -8.37 27.43 5.45
CA ASN A 153 -9.78 27.41 5.87
C ASN A 153 -10.09 28.40 7.01
N LYS A 154 -9.13 28.65 7.91
CA LYS A 154 -9.27 29.63 8.99
C LYS A 154 -9.21 31.06 8.45
N ASN A 155 -8.30 31.32 7.50
CA ASN A 155 -8.15 32.63 6.86
C ASN A 155 -9.36 32.99 5.99
N GLU A 156 -9.93 32.02 5.26
CA GLU A 156 -11.17 32.22 4.48
C GLU A 156 -12.38 32.53 5.37
N LYS A 157 -12.52 31.83 6.51
CA LYS A 157 -13.59 32.16 7.47
C LYS A 157 -13.41 33.58 8.02
N ASN A 158 -12.19 33.94 8.42
CA ASN A 158 -11.92 35.27 8.98
C ASN A 158 -12.15 36.40 7.97
N SER A 159 -11.82 36.21 6.69
CA SER A 159 -12.11 37.22 5.66
C SER A 159 -13.61 37.34 5.37
N MET A 160 -14.36 36.23 5.44
CA MET A 160 -15.81 36.22 5.28
C MET A 160 -16.52 36.96 6.43
N PHE A 161 -16.05 36.80 7.67
CA PHE A 161 -16.56 37.52 8.84
C PHE A 161 -16.20 39.02 8.81
N ALA A 162 -14.97 39.38 8.40
CA ALA A 162 -14.56 40.79 8.28
C ALA A 162 -15.41 41.56 7.26
N ASN A 163 -15.73 40.93 6.12
CA ASN A 163 -16.60 41.53 5.10
C ASN A 163 -18.05 41.72 5.60
N LEU A 164 -18.56 40.82 6.45
CA LEU A 164 -19.90 40.95 7.05
C LEU A 164 -19.97 42.10 8.06
N GLU A 165 -18.93 42.32 8.86
CA GLU A 165 -18.86 43.46 9.79
C GLU A 165 -18.76 44.81 9.08
N GLU A 166 -17.99 44.90 7.98
CA GLU A 166 -17.92 46.12 7.17
C GLU A 166 -19.28 46.46 6.53
N THR A 167 -19.99 45.47 5.97
CA THR A 167 -21.31 45.70 5.36
C THR A 167 -22.38 46.12 6.36
N ASN A 168 -22.31 45.67 7.62
CA ASN A 168 -23.23 46.07 8.69
C ASN A 168 -22.88 47.42 9.34
N SER A 169 -21.68 47.95 9.10
CA SER A 169 -21.27 49.29 9.58
C SER A 169 -21.64 50.44 8.63
N LEU A 170 -22.10 50.10 7.43
CA LEU A 170 -22.48 51.03 6.36
C LEU A 170 -24.01 51.29 6.28
N PHE A 171 -24.79 50.72 7.20
CA PHE A 171 -26.22 50.95 7.40
C PHE A 171 -26.49 51.46 8.81
#